data_AF-A0A9B0WGR1-F1
#
_entry.id   AF-A0A9B0WGR1-F1
#
_cell.length_a   1.000
_cell.length_b   1.000
_cell.length_c   1.000
_cell.angle_alpha   90.00
_cell.angle_beta   90.00
_cell.angle_gamma   90.00
#
_symmetry.space_group_name_H-M   'P 1'
#
loop_
_entity.id
_entity.type
_entity.pdbx_description
1 polymer ?
#
loop_
_entity_poly.entity_id
_entity_poly.type
_entity_poly.pdbx_seq_one_letter_code
_entity_poly.pdbx_strand_id
1 'polypeptide(L)'
;MRLFAWNVVFTLFVTRLSGALIPEPEVKIEVLQKPFICQRKTKGGDLMLVHYEGYLEKDGSLFHSTHKHNNGQPIWFTLGILEALKGWDQGLKGMCVGEKRKLIIPPALGYGKEGKGKIPPESTLIFNIDLLEIRNGPRSHESFQEMDLNDDWKLSKNEVKVYLKKEFEKHGAVVNESHHDVLVEDIFDKEDEDKDGFISAREFTYKHDEL
;
A
#
# COMPACT_ATOMS: atom_id res chain seq x y z
N MET A 1 -25.85 -50.03 64.45
CA MET A 1 -25.65 -48.59 64.15
C MET A 1 -24.42 -48.44 63.26
N ARG A 2 -24.59 -48.31 61.94
CA ARG A 2 -23.51 -47.97 61.01
C ARG A 2 -24.02 -46.84 60.12
N LEU A 3 -23.49 -45.64 60.33
CA LEU A 3 -23.81 -44.42 59.59
C LEU A 3 -23.04 -44.42 58.26
N PHE A 4 -23.75 -44.29 57.14
CA PHE A 4 -23.17 -44.06 55.82
C PHE A 4 -22.98 -42.55 55.63
N ALA A 5 -21.74 -42.10 55.47
CA ALA A 5 -21.40 -40.72 55.12
C ALA A 5 -21.36 -40.59 53.58
N TRP A 6 -22.22 -39.73 53.03
CA TRP A 6 -22.27 -39.42 51.60
C TRP A 6 -21.37 -38.21 51.32
N ASN A 7 -20.23 -38.43 50.65
CA ASN A 7 -19.38 -37.35 50.18
C ASN A 7 -19.99 -36.77 48.89
N VAL A 8 -20.48 -35.53 48.96
CA VAL A 8 -20.88 -34.76 47.78
C VAL A 8 -19.64 -34.06 47.24
N VAL A 9 -19.11 -34.54 46.12
CA VAL A 9 -18.02 -33.88 45.39
C VAL A 9 -18.63 -32.82 44.48
N PHE A 10 -18.46 -31.55 44.84
CA PHE A 10 -18.84 -30.42 43.99
C PHE A 10 -17.73 -30.19 42.95
N THR A 11 -17.91 -30.77 41.76
CA THR A 11 -16.99 -30.54 40.64
C THR A 11 -17.24 -29.15 40.06
N LEU A 12 -16.38 -28.19 40.41
CA LEU A 12 -16.33 -26.86 39.79
C LEU A 12 -15.97 -27.02 38.31
N PHE A 13 -16.97 -26.98 37.44
CA PHE A 13 -16.77 -26.81 36.00
C PHE A 13 -16.31 -25.37 35.76
N VAL A 14 -14.99 -25.18 35.66
CA VAL A 14 -14.41 -23.94 35.13
C VAL A 14 -14.69 -23.93 33.63
N THR A 15 -15.77 -23.28 33.22
CA THR A 15 -16.02 -22.97 31.81
C THR A 15 -14.94 -21.99 31.35
N ARG A 16 -13.96 -22.48 30.58
CA ARG A 16 -13.03 -21.62 29.84
C ARG A 16 -13.84 -20.82 28.81
N LEU A 17 -14.14 -19.56 29.13
CA LEU A 17 -14.52 -18.57 28.13
C LEU A 17 -13.33 -18.40 27.19
N SER A 18 -13.38 -19.09 26.05
CA SER A 18 -12.47 -18.82 24.95
C SER A 18 -12.95 -17.51 24.33
N GLY A 19 -12.29 -16.40 24.65
CA GLY A 19 -12.53 -15.13 23.97
C GLY A 19 -12.30 -15.36 22.48
N ALA A 20 -13.36 -15.27 21.67
CA ALA A 20 -13.22 -15.30 20.23
C ALA A 20 -12.37 -14.08 19.82
N LEU A 21 -11.15 -14.34 19.35
CA LEU A 21 -10.30 -13.32 18.75
C LEU A 21 -11.05 -12.74 17.55
N ILE A 22 -11.27 -11.43 17.54
CA ILE A 22 -11.85 -10.74 16.39
C ILE A 22 -10.83 -10.87 15.25
N PRO A 23 -11.19 -11.43 14.08
CA PRO A 23 -10.25 -11.55 12.98
C PRO A 23 -9.84 -10.16 12.50
N GLU A 24 -8.55 -10.02 12.15
CA GLU A 24 -8.03 -8.80 11.53
C GLU A 24 -8.80 -8.50 10.23
N PRO A 25 -9.06 -7.22 9.92
CA PRO A 25 -9.74 -6.87 8.69
C PRO A 25 -8.86 -7.23 7.49
N GLU A 26 -9.43 -8.00 6.55
CA GLU A 26 -8.74 -8.44 5.33
C GLU A 26 -9.54 -8.04 4.08
N VAL A 27 -8.82 -7.76 2.99
CA VAL A 27 -9.43 -7.53 1.69
C VAL A 27 -9.79 -8.86 1.03
N LYS A 28 -11.02 -8.97 0.53
CA LYS A 28 -11.38 -10.08 -0.36
C LYS A 28 -10.90 -9.77 -1.78
N ILE A 29 -10.10 -10.67 -2.36
CA ILE A 29 -9.52 -10.52 -3.70
C ILE A 29 -10.16 -11.55 -4.64
N GLU A 30 -10.77 -11.08 -5.72
CA GLU A 30 -11.29 -11.90 -6.80
C GLU A 30 -10.57 -11.57 -8.11
N VAL A 31 -9.92 -12.55 -8.73
CA VAL A 31 -9.28 -12.36 -10.04
C VAL A 31 -10.33 -12.58 -11.13
N LEU A 32 -10.71 -11.51 -11.82
CA LEU A 32 -11.74 -11.54 -12.87
C LEU A 32 -11.18 -12.01 -14.21
N GLN A 33 -9.93 -11.64 -14.51
CA GLN A 33 -9.27 -11.97 -15.77
C GLN A 33 -7.76 -12.02 -15.55
N LYS A 34 -7.06 -12.93 -16.23
CA LYS A 34 -5.59 -13.00 -16.29
C LYS A 34 -5.09 -12.99 -17.73
N PRO A 35 -3.89 -12.45 -17.99
CA PRO A 35 -3.26 -12.59 -19.30
C PRO A 35 -2.87 -14.05 -19.55
N PHE A 36 -2.71 -14.42 -20.82
CA PHE A 36 -2.24 -15.76 -21.20
C PHE A 36 -0.81 -16.01 -20.72
N ILE A 37 0.06 -14.99 -20.80
CA ILE A 37 1.44 -15.03 -20.33
C ILE A 37 1.66 -13.91 -19.32
N CYS A 38 2.29 -14.23 -18.20
CA CYS A 38 2.68 -13.25 -17.19
C CYS A 38 4.21 -13.25 -17.04
N GLN A 39 4.86 -12.24 -17.63
CA GLN A 39 6.31 -12.08 -17.59
C GLN A 39 6.80 -11.47 -16.27
N ARG A 40 6.00 -10.57 -15.68
CA ARG A 40 6.31 -9.85 -14.45
C ARG A 40 5.06 -9.74 -13.59
N LYS A 41 5.24 -9.89 -12.27
CA LYS A 41 4.21 -9.65 -11.26
C LYS A 41 4.56 -8.41 -10.44
N THR A 42 3.54 -7.69 -9.99
CA THR A 42 3.70 -6.53 -9.10
C THR A 42 4.27 -6.92 -7.75
N LYS A 43 5.20 -6.10 -7.25
CA LYS A 43 5.78 -6.18 -5.90
C LYS A 43 5.81 -4.78 -5.26
N GLY A 44 6.09 -4.72 -3.95
CA GLY A 44 6.25 -3.45 -3.25
C GLY A 44 7.28 -2.55 -3.95
N GLY A 45 6.96 -1.27 -4.07
CA GLY A 45 7.75 -0.27 -4.78
C GLY A 45 7.51 -0.20 -6.29
N ASP A 46 6.72 -1.10 -6.89
CA ASP A 46 6.37 -0.99 -8.31
C ASP A 46 5.37 0.15 -8.55
N LEU A 47 5.56 0.90 -9.65
CA LEU A 47 4.58 1.82 -10.20
C LEU A 47 3.62 1.04 -11.10
N MET A 48 2.33 1.12 -10.80
CA MET A 48 1.26 0.44 -11.51
C MET A 48 0.41 1.47 -12.26
N LEU A 49 0.29 1.34 -13.58
CA LEU A 49 -0.69 2.09 -14.35
C LEU A 49 -2.01 1.33 -14.32
N VAL A 50 -3.05 1.94 -13.76
CA VAL A 50 -4.33 1.26 -13.56
C VAL A 50 -5.52 2.07 -14.06
N HIS A 51 -6.48 1.36 -14.64
CA HIS A 51 -7.86 1.81 -14.66
C HIS A 51 -8.58 1.21 -13.46
N TYR A 52 -9.50 1.99 -12.90
CA TYR A 52 -10.38 1.48 -11.86
C TYR A 52 -11.75 2.13 -11.84
N GLU A 53 -12.66 1.41 -11.20
CA GLU A 53 -14.01 1.84 -10.84
C GLU A 53 -14.26 1.45 -9.37
N GLY A 54 -14.72 2.41 -8.57
CA GLY A 54 -14.98 2.27 -7.14
C GLY A 54 -16.45 2.48 -6.81
N TYR A 55 -17.00 1.54 -6.05
CA TYR A 55 -18.42 1.47 -5.67
C TYR A 55 -18.60 1.31 -4.17
N LEU A 56 -19.71 1.82 -3.64
CA LEU A 56 -20.16 1.49 -2.29
C LEU A 56 -20.85 0.13 -2.30
N GLU A 57 -20.46 -0.79 -1.42
CA GLU A 57 -21.09 -2.13 -1.35
C GLU A 57 -22.58 -2.05 -1.02
N LYS A 58 -22.96 -1.10 -0.14
CA LYS A 58 -24.32 -0.99 0.41
C LYS A 58 -25.42 -0.80 -0.64
N ASP A 59 -25.13 -0.08 -1.72
CA ASP A 59 -26.11 0.34 -2.73
C ASP A 59 -25.60 0.19 -4.17
N GLY A 60 -24.35 -0.23 -4.36
CA GLY A 60 -23.71 -0.37 -5.68
C GLY A 60 -23.45 0.95 -6.37
N SER A 61 -23.56 2.09 -5.68
CA SER A 61 -23.35 3.41 -6.28
C SER A 61 -21.88 3.62 -6.63
N LEU A 62 -21.63 4.09 -7.86
CA LEU A 62 -20.30 4.47 -8.32
C LEU A 62 -19.88 5.79 -7.66
N PHE A 63 -18.84 5.77 -6.82
CA PHE A 63 -18.30 6.99 -6.23
C PHE A 63 -17.17 7.61 -7.07
N HIS A 64 -16.36 6.79 -7.75
CA HIS A 64 -15.28 7.24 -8.60
C HIS A 64 -14.91 6.23 -9.68
N SER A 65 -14.45 6.71 -10.83
CA SER A 65 -13.95 5.88 -11.94
C SER A 65 -13.01 6.72 -12.78
N THR A 66 -11.85 6.18 -13.14
CA THR A 66 -10.89 6.81 -14.05
C THR A 66 -11.53 7.16 -15.40
N HIS A 67 -12.37 6.28 -15.95
CA HIS A 67 -13.04 6.52 -17.23
C HIS A 67 -13.95 7.74 -17.21
N LYS A 68 -14.68 7.96 -16.11
CA LYS A 68 -15.67 9.06 -15.99
C LYS A 68 -15.11 10.34 -15.37
N HIS A 69 -14.19 10.21 -14.41
CA HIS A 69 -13.76 11.31 -13.54
C HIS A 69 -12.32 11.77 -13.81
N ASN A 70 -11.59 11.06 -14.67
CA ASN A 70 -10.21 11.40 -15.05
C ASN A 70 -10.05 11.51 -16.58
N ASN A 71 -11.08 12.01 -17.27
CA ASN A 71 -11.07 12.21 -18.73
C ASN A 71 -10.70 10.95 -19.54
N GLY A 72 -11.06 9.76 -19.05
CA GLY A 72 -10.69 8.50 -19.70
C GLY A 72 -9.26 8.04 -19.45
N GLN A 73 -8.45 8.79 -18.69
CA GLN A 73 -7.04 8.49 -18.48
C GLN A 73 -6.83 7.56 -17.27
N PRO A 74 -5.96 6.55 -17.37
CA PRO A 74 -5.53 5.75 -16.23
C PRO A 74 -4.67 6.58 -15.27
N ILE A 75 -4.42 6.06 -14.07
CA ILE A 75 -3.57 6.70 -13.07
C ILE A 75 -2.39 5.82 -12.70
N TRP A 76 -1.30 6.45 -12.27
CA TRP A 76 -0.19 5.76 -11.63
C TRP A 76 -0.44 5.61 -10.13
N PHE A 77 -0.02 4.47 -9.60
CA PHE A 77 -0.10 4.12 -8.19
C PHE A 77 1.14 3.31 -7.79
N THR A 78 1.77 3.65 -6.68
CA THR A 78 2.95 2.95 -6.14
C THR A 78 2.50 1.94 -5.09
N LEU A 79 2.80 0.67 -5.34
CA LEU A 79 2.35 -0.42 -4.48
C LEU A 79 3.17 -0.52 -3.19
N GLY A 80 2.51 -0.70 -2.05
CA GLY A 80 3.15 -1.14 -0.80
C GLY A 80 3.83 -0.03 0.00
N ILE A 81 3.40 1.22 -0.21
CA ILE A 81 3.93 2.40 0.49
C ILE A 81 2.82 3.25 1.12
N LEU A 82 1.60 2.70 1.23
CA LEU A 82 0.42 3.38 1.74
C LEU A 82 0.08 4.69 1.01
N GLU A 83 0.40 4.79 -0.29
CA GLU A 83 0.10 5.99 -1.10
C GLU A 83 -1.42 6.23 -1.24
N ALA A 84 -2.21 5.15 -1.24
CA ALA A 84 -3.67 5.21 -1.37
C ALA A 84 -4.39 4.52 -0.20
N LEU A 85 -5.05 3.39 -0.46
CA LEU A 85 -5.78 2.63 0.55
C LEU A 85 -4.93 1.46 1.04
N LYS A 86 -4.95 1.17 2.34
CA LYS A 86 -4.35 -0.06 2.91
C LYS A 86 -4.85 -1.30 2.16
N GLY A 87 -6.13 -1.30 1.78
CA GLY A 87 -6.71 -2.40 1.02
C GLY A 87 -6.19 -2.54 -0.41
N TRP A 88 -5.74 -1.46 -1.06
CA TRP A 88 -5.06 -1.55 -2.35
C TRP A 88 -3.69 -2.20 -2.20
N ASP A 89 -2.93 -1.80 -1.18
CA ASP A 89 -1.62 -2.39 -0.89
C ASP A 89 -1.72 -3.90 -0.62
N GLN A 90 -2.74 -4.35 0.10
CA GLN A 90 -2.99 -5.79 0.29
C GLN A 90 -3.49 -6.47 -0.99
N GLY A 91 -4.43 -5.84 -1.72
CA GLY A 91 -5.17 -6.45 -2.81
C GLY A 91 -4.45 -6.53 -4.15
N LEU A 92 -3.43 -5.71 -4.38
CA LEU A 92 -2.78 -5.54 -5.68
C LEU A 92 -1.40 -6.21 -5.82
N LYS A 93 -0.94 -6.92 -4.80
CA LYS A 93 0.31 -7.71 -4.86
C LYS A 93 0.20 -8.87 -5.86
N GLY A 94 1.28 -9.16 -6.57
CA GLY A 94 1.38 -10.34 -7.43
C GLY A 94 0.50 -10.32 -8.68
N MET A 95 0.10 -9.13 -9.14
CA MET A 95 -0.78 -8.92 -10.30
C MET A 95 0.04 -8.82 -11.59
N CYS A 96 -0.48 -9.32 -12.70
CA CYS A 96 0.17 -9.28 -14.01
C CYS A 96 -0.42 -8.18 -14.92
N VAL A 97 0.37 -7.62 -15.83
CA VAL A 97 -0.18 -6.71 -16.87
C VAL A 97 -1.30 -7.40 -17.65
N GLY A 98 -2.44 -6.74 -17.80
CA GLY A 98 -3.66 -7.28 -18.40
C GLY A 98 -4.55 -8.08 -17.45
N GLU A 99 -4.15 -8.25 -16.19
CA GLU A 99 -4.99 -8.83 -15.13
C GLU A 99 -6.06 -7.83 -14.69
N LYS A 100 -7.24 -8.36 -14.34
CA LYS A 100 -8.34 -7.60 -13.74
C LYS A 100 -8.71 -8.20 -12.40
N ARG A 101 -8.87 -7.37 -11.38
CA ARG A 101 -9.25 -7.79 -10.03
C ARG A 101 -10.46 -7.04 -9.53
N LYS A 102 -11.27 -7.73 -8.75
CA LYS A 102 -12.26 -7.13 -7.86
C LYS A 102 -11.77 -7.22 -6.43
N LEU A 103 -11.72 -6.09 -5.75
CA LEU A 103 -11.39 -5.99 -4.33
C LEU A 103 -12.63 -5.62 -3.53
N ILE A 104 -12.90 -6.32 -2.43
CA ILE A 104 -13.88 -5.90 -1.43
C ILE A 104 -13.10 -5.50 -0.19
N ILE A 105 -13.11 -4.20 0.09
CA ILE A 105 -12.26 -3.55 1.09
C ILE A 105 -13.14 -3.12 2.27
N PRO A 106 -12.97 -3.73 3.46
CA PRO A 106 -13.70 -3.29 4.66
C PRO A 106 -13.28 -1.87 5.08
N PRO A 107 -14.11 -1.15 5.85
CA PRO A 107 -13.86 0.25 6.17
C PRO A 107 -12.51 0.51 6.86
N ALA A 108 -12.06 -0.42 7.72
CA ALA A 108 -10.76 -0.33 8.40
C ALA A 108 -9.55 -0.30 7.44
N LEU A 109 -9.69 -0.83 6.23
CA LEU A 109 -8.68 -0.80 5.17
C LEU A 109 -9.00 0.20 4.05
N GLY A 110 -10.10 0.94 4.19
CA GLY A 110 -10.57 1.99 3.29
C GLY A 110 -10.44 3.38 3.94
N TYR A 111 -11.57 4.08 4.05
CA TYR A 111 -11.64 5.44 4.63
C TYR A 111 -12.14 5.48 6.09
N GLY A 112 -12.32 4.32 6.72
CA GLY A 112 -12.63 4.19 8.15
C GLY A 112 -13.89 4.93 8.62
N LYS A 113 -13.86 5.36 9.89
CA LYS A 113 -14.96 6.02 10.61
C LYS A 113 -15.31 7.39 10.07
N GLU A 114 -14.37 8.05 9.40
CA GLU A 114 -14.56 9.42 8.92
C GLU A 114 -15.16 9.45 7.51
N GLY A 115 -14.87 8.44 6.68
CA GLY A 115 -15.22 8.48 5.26
C GLY A 115 -14.44 9.55 4.49
N LYS A 116 -14.85 9.83 3.26
CA LYS A 116 -14.23 10.89 2.42
C LYS A 116 -15.14 11.30 1.25
N GLY A 117 -15.48 12.58 1.16
CA GLY A 117 -16.23 13.12 0.01
C GLY A 117 -17.56 12.41 -0.22
N LYS A 118 -17.67 11.63 -1.31
CA LYS A 118 -18.86 10.83 -1.64
C LYS A 118 -18.98 9.52 -0.86
N ILE A 119 -17.98 9.17 -0.06
CA ILE A 119 -17.88 7.90 0.66
C ILE A 119 -18.25 8.15 2.13
N PRO A 120 -19.39 7.61 2.61
CA PRO A 120 -19.78 7.75 4.02
C PRO A 120 -18.82 7.04 5.00
N PRO A 121 -18.87 7.41 6.29
CA PRO A 121 -18.31 6.63 7.39
C PRO A 121 -18.61 5.12 7.28
N GLU A 122 -17.65 4.30 7.71
CA GLU A 122 -17.82 2.84 7.86
C GLU A 122 -18.29 2.12 6.58
N SER A 123 -17.91 2.66 5.41
CA SER A 123 -18.29 2.07 4.12
C SER A 123 -17.34 0.95 3.69
N THR A 124 -17.90 -0.24 3.41
CA THR A 124 -17.23 -1.27 2.60
C THR A 124 -17.20 -0.83 1.14
N LEU A 125 -16.02 -0.94 0.52
CA LEU A 125 -15.78 -0.49 -0.86
C LEU A 125 -15.58 -1.69 -1.77
N ILE A 126 -16.12 -1.60 -2.99
CA ILE A 126 -15.84 -2.54 -4.06
C ILE A 126 -15.04 -1.81 -5.14
N PHE A 127 -13.89 -2.34 -5.51
CA PHE A 127 -13.09 -1.84 -6.63
C PHE A 127 -12.99 -2.88 -7.73
N ASN A 128 -13.22 -2.48 -8.98
CA ASN A 128 -12.76 -3.21 -10.15
C ASN A 128 -11.51 -2.51 -10.68
N ILE A 129 -10.40 -3.22 -10.80
CA ILE A 129 -9.10 -2.66 -11.15
C ILE A 129 -8.49 -3.45 -12.29
N ASP A 130 -8.07 -2.74 -13.33
CA ASP A 130 -7.39 -3.25 -14.50
C ASP A 130 -5.93 -2.77 -14.47
N LEU A 131 -4.97 -3.70 -14.56
CA LEU A 131 -3.54 -3.37 -14.59
C LEU A 131 -3.06 -3.24 -16.04
N LEU A 132 -2.62 -2.04 -16.43
CA LEU A 132 -2.20 -1.72 -17.79
C LEU A 132 -0.68 -1.81 -17.97
N GLU A 133 0.08 -1.37 -16.97
CA GLU A 133 1.54 -1.31 -17.06
C GLU A 133 2.16 -1.48 -15.66
N ILE A 134 3.36 -2.06 -15.60
CA ILE A 134 4.19 -2.09 -14.41
C ILE A 134 5.53 -1.43 -14.75
N ARG A 135 5.90 -0.42 -13.98
CA ARG A 135 7.22 0.19 -13.98
C ARG A 135 7.91 -0.03 -12.64
N ASN A 136 9.23 0.07 -12.65
CA ASN A 136 9.98 0.21 -11.43
C ASN A 136 9.63 1.58 -10.83
N GLY A 137 9.12 1.58 -9.60
CA GLY A 137 8.87 2.82 -8.90
C GLY A 137 10.14 3.38 -8.29
N PRO A 138 10.07 4.61 -7.78
CA PRO A 138 11.24 5.39 -7.38
C PRO A 138 12.05 4.75 -6.23
N ARG A 139 11.53 3.72 -5.57
CA ARG A 139 12.21 2.96 -4.50
C ARG A 139 12.59 1.52 -4.88
N SER A 140 12.77 1.26 -6.17
CA SER A 140 13.27 -0.03 -6.65
C SER A 140 14.79 -0.15 -6.55
N HIS A 141 15.34 -1.37 -6.51
CA HIS A 141 16.79 -1.57 -6.60
C HIS A 141 17.41 -0.92 -7.85
N GLU A 142 16.70 -0.95 -8.98
CA GLU A 142 17.13 -0.27 -10.20
C GLU A 142 17.15 1.26 -10.01
N SER A 143 16.14 1.82 -9.36
CA SER A 143 16.11 3.26 -9.03
C SER A 143 17.21 3.66 -8.06
N PHE A 144 17.54 2.78 -7.09
CA PHE A 144 18.68 2.99 -6.21
C PHE A 144 19.99 3.08 -7.03
N GLN A 145 20.22 2.12 -7.92
CA GLN A 145 21.39 2.10 -8.80
C GLN A 145 21.46 3.29 -9.75
N GLU A 146 20.31 3.82 -10.20
CA GLU A 146 20.28 5.03 -11.03
C GLU A 146 20.67 6.29 -10.26
N MET A 147 20.47 6.31 -8.94
CA MET A 147 20.78 7.44 -8.06
C MET A 147 22.18 7.35 -7.45
N ASP A 148 22.65 6.15 -7.13
CA ASP A 148 24.00 5.88 -6.60
C ASP A 148 25.02 6.08 -7.73
N LEU A 149 25.56 7.29 -7.85
CA LEU A 149 26.42 7.68 -8.98
C LEU A 149 27.86 7.20 -8.79
N ASN A 150 28.24 6.85 -7.56
CA ASN A 150 29.58 6.41 -7.21
C ASN A 150 29.68 4.91 -6.86
N ASP A 151 28.57 4.18 -6.97
CA ASP A 151 28.42 2.75 -6.67
C ASP A 151 28.87 2.37 -5.24
N ASP A 152 28.68 3.26 -4.26
CA ASP A 152 29.10 3.04 -2.87
C ASP A 152 28.01 2.43 -1.96
N TRP A 153 26.86 2.05 -2.55
CA TRP A 153 25.73 1.39 -1.90
C TRP A 153 24.99 2.25 -0.86
N LYS A 154 25.14 3.56 -0.96
CA LYS A 154 24.42 4.55 -0.15
C LYS A 154 24.16 5.80 -0.97
N LEU A 155 23.19 6.60 -0.56
CA LEU A 155 22.78 7.81 -1.28
C LEU A 155 23.19 9.03 -0.48
N SER A 156 24.02 9.88 -1.08
CA SER A 156 24.31 11.21 -0.55
C SER A 156 23.21 12.21 -0.91
N LYS A 157 23.11 13.30 -0.14
CA LYS A 157 22.19 14.42 -0.44
C LYS A 157 22.37 14.96 -1.86
N ASN A 158 23.60 14.98 -2.34
CA ASN A 158 23.91 15.47 -3.69
C ASN A 158 23.35 14.54 -4.78
N GLU A 159 23.47 13.23 -4.61
CA GLU A 159 22.92 12.24 -5.55
C GLU A 159 21.39 12.33 -5.62
N VAL A 160 20.74 12.41 -4.47
CA VAL A 160 19.29 12.62 -4.39
C VAL A 160 18.88 13.95 -5.04
N LYS A 161 19.62 15.04 -4.78
CA LYS A 161 19.39 16.35 -5.42
C LYS A 161 19.52 16.29 -6.94
N VAL A 162 20.55 15.63 -7.46
CA VAL A 162 20.79 15.46 -8.90
C VAL A 162 19.66 14.66 -9.54
N TYR A 163 19.24 13.56 -8.92
CA TYR A 163 18.14 12.75 -9.42
C TYR A 163 16.82 13.52 -9.46
N LEU A 164 16.44 14.18 -8.36
CA LEU A 164 15.22 14.99 -8.30
C LEU A 164 15.23 16.10 -9.35
N LYS A 165 16.35 16.81 -9.53
CA LYS A 165 16.47 17.82 -10.57
C LYS A 165 16.19 17.24 -11.97
N LYS A 166 16.81 16.11 -12.31
CA LYS A 166 16.63 15.43 -13.59
C LYS A 166 15.17 15.00 -13.82
N GLU A 167 14.50 14.46 -12.81
CA GLU A 167 13.10 14.05 -12.93
C GLU A 167 12.15 15.25 -13.08
N PHE A 168 12.38 16.37 -12.38
CA PHE A 168 11.57 17.58 -12.56
C PHE A 168 11.74 18.20 -13.96
N GLU A 169 12.98 18.25 -14.47
CA GLU A 169 13.28 18.75 -15.83
C GLU A 169 12.60 17.90 -16.91
N LYS A 170 12.62 16.57 -16.75
CA LYS A 170 11.96 15.61 -17.65
C LYS A 170 10.44 15.80 -17.74
N HIS A 171 9.82 16.25 -16.65
CA HIS A 171 8.39 16.53 -16.58
C HIS A 171 8.02 18.00 -16.88
N GLY A 172 8.98 18.83 -17.31
CA GLY A 172 8.75 20.22 -17.72
C GLY A 172 8.41 21.17 -16.57
N ALA A 173 8.72 20.81 -15.33
CA ALA A 173 8.54 21.67 -14.16
C ALA A 173 9.72 22.65 -14.03
N VAL A 174 9.43 23.92 -13.73
CA VAL A 174 10.46 24.93 -13.45
C VAL A 174 11.05 24.67 -12.07
N VAL A 175 12.35 24.36 -12.03
CA VAL A 175 13.09 24.03 -10.81
C VAL A 175 13.43 25.33 -10.05
N ASN A 176 12.91 25.49 -8.84
CA ASN A 176 13.40 26.49 -7.88
C ASN A 176 14.41 25.79 -6.94
N GLU A 177 15.67 26.21 -7.00
CA GLU A 177 16.78 25.55 -6.30
C GLU A 177 16.58 25.50 -4.77
N SER A 178 16.02 26.56 -4.17
CA SER A 178 15.78 26.60 -2.73
C SER A 178 14.72 25.60 -2.25
N HIS A 179 13.72 25.31 -3.08
CA HIS A 179 12.69 24.32 -2.75
C HIS A 179 13.23 22.88 -2.85
N HIS A 180 14.21 22.65 -3.71
CA HIS A 180 14.84 21.34 -3.86
C HIS A 180 15.73 21.02 -2.66
N ASP A 181 16.48 22.00 -2.14
CA ASP A 181 17.32 21.79 -0.96
C ASP A 181 16.46 21.44 0.26
N VAL A 182 15.36 22.17 0.50
CA VAL A 182 14.43 21.87 1.59
C VAL A 182 13.82 20.47 1.44
N LEU A 183 13.42 20.09 0.21
CA LEU A 183 12.87 18.76 -0.04
C LEU A 183 13.88 17.65 0.24
N VAL A 184 15.16 17.84 -0.14
CA VAL A 184 16.22 16.86 0.12
C VAL A 184 16.47 16.73 1.63
N GLU A 185 16.50 17.84 2.38
CA GLU A 185 16.62 17.79 3.84
C GLU A 185 15.46 17.02 4.48
N ASP A 186 14.21 17.33 4.09
CA ASP A 186 13.02 16.64 4.59
C ASP A 186 13.02 15.12 4.29
N ILE A 187 13.63 14.72 3.17
CA ILE A 187 13.82 13.30 2.82
C ILE A 187 14.81 12.68 3.82
N PHE A 188 16.00 13.25 3.98
CA PHE A 188 17.02 12.69 4.87
C PHE A 188 16.55 12.65 6.33
N ASP A 189 15.82 13.66 6.80
CA ASP A 189 15.26 13.66 8.15
C ASP A 189 14.37 12.44 8.44
N LYS A 190 13.68 11.93 7.41
CA LYS A 190 12.75 10.79 7.50
C LYS A 190 13.37 9.44 7.13
N GLU A 191 14.31 9.42 6.20
CA GLU A 191 14.84 8.20 5.59
C GLU A 191 16.20 7.78 6.14
N ASP A 192 17.03 8.72 6.58
CA ASP A 192 18.31 8.44 7.27
C ASP A 192 17.97 8.06 8.73
N GLU A 193 17.93 6.76 9.01
CA GLU A 193 17.49 6.19 10.29
C GLU A 193 18.63 6.22 11.31
N ASP A 194 19.86 5.94 10.88
CA ASP A 194 21.04 5.90 11.75
C ASP A 194 21.77 7.25 11.90
N LYS A 195 21.32 8.28 11.16
CA LYS A 195 21.81 9.66 11.19
C LYS A 195 23.28 9.78 10.76
N ASP A 196 23.73 8.93 9.86
CA ASP A 196 25.09 8.98 9.30
C ASP A 196 25.25 10.00 8.15
N GLY A 197 24.15 10.62 7.71
CA GLY A 197 24.10 11.61 6.64
C GLY A 197 23.96 11.00 5.24
N PHE A 198 23.70 9.70 5.14
CA PHE A 198 23.44 8.95 3.91
C PHE A 198 22.12 8.17 4.02
N ILE A 199 21.60 7.70 2.89
CA ILE A 199 20.51 6.72 2.87
C ILE A 199 21.07 5.44 2.27
N SER A 200 21.32 4.44 3.10
CA SER A 200 21.82 3.14 2.67
C SER A 200 20.80 2.40 1.80
N ALA A 201 21.27 1.42 1.01
CA ALA A 201 20.39 0.52 0.26
C ALA A 201 19.33 -0.17 1.14
N ARG A 202 19.64 -0.40 2.42
CA ARG A 202 18.72 -0.97 3.40
C ARG A 202 17.60 -0.01 3.76
N GLU A 203 17.94 1.21 4.15
CA GLU A 203 16.97 2.27 4.51
C GLU A 203 16.09 2.64 3.31
N PHE A 204 16.67 2.67 2.11
CA PHE A 204 15.93 2.95 0.90
C PHE A 204 14.86 1.89 0.58
N THR A 205 15.16 0.62 0.86
CA THR A 205 14.32 -0.53 0.48
C THR A 205 13.30 -0.89 1.57
N TYR A 206 13.68 -0.80 2.84
CA TYR A 206 12.86 -1.23 3.97
C TYR A 206 12.26 -0.03 4.71
N LYS A 207 10.94 0.14 4.59
CA LYS A 207 10.15 0.89 5.58
C LYS A 207 9.69 -0.11 6.63
N HIS A 208 10.18 0.01 7.86
CA HIS A 208 9.45 -0.51 9.01
C HIS A 208 8.25 0.40 9.23
N ASP A 209 7.12 0.10 8.60
CA ASP A 209 5.85 0.50 9.19
C ASP A 209 5.67 -0.41 10.42
N GLU A 210 6.16 0.05 11.57
CA GLU A 210 5.86 -0.60 12.84
C GLU A 210 4.33 -0.60 13.01
N LEU A 211 3.80 -1.82 13.22
CA LEU A 211 2.40 -2.13 13.49
C LEU A 211 1.91 -1.50 14.79
#